data_AF-A0A2V9D9T7-F1
#
_entry.id   AF-A0A2V9D9T7-F1
#
_cell.length_a   1.000
_cell.length_b   1.000
_cell.length_c   1.000
_cell.angle_alpha   90.00
_cell.angle_beta   90.00
_cell.angle_gamma   90.00
#
_symmetry.space_group_name_H-M   'P 1'
#
loop_
_entity.id
_entity.type
_entity.pdbx_description
1 polymer ?
#
loop_
_entity_poly.entity_id
_entity_poly.type
_entity_poly.pdbx_seq_one_letter_code
_entity_poly.pdbx_strand_id
1 'polypeptide(L)'
;MADYRDHYEEIRSAGASVAVVSVDPPEKSETLRRKLRLPFPILCDTERRVIQDWDIYNPREKGGIAKPAVFIIGRDRVVRFSSVDRIATRVPPSEIVRILGTNAGAQPVRRKVCIPRANDFVRAIRSKRRE
;
A
#
# COMPACT_ATOMS: atom_id res chain seq x y z
N MET A 1 7.88 6.47 6.85
CA MET A 1 8.72 5.29 6.52
C MET A 1 9.59 4.90 7.71
N ALA A 2 10.41 5.79 8.27
CA ALA A 2 11.18 5.49 9.49
C ALA A 2 10.29 5.06 10.66
N ASP A 3 9.15 5.72 10.85
CA ASP A 3 8.17 5.37 11.87
C ASP A 3 7.64 3.92 11.73
N TYR A 4 7.44 3.43 10.50
CA TYR A 4 7.07 2.03 10.25
C TYR A 4 8.21 1.04 10.54
N ARG A 5 9.47 1.46 10.47
CA ARG A 5 10.61 0.63 10.90
C ARG A 5 10.58 0.45 12.42
N ASP A 6 10.30 1.52 13.15
CA ASP A 6 10.34 1.50 14.61
C ASP A 6 9.21 0.61 15.18
N HIS A 7 8.08 0.50 14.48
CA HIS A 7 6.96 -0.40 14.80
C HIS A 7 6.97 -1.75 14.04
N TYR A 8 8.02 -2.06 13.29
CA TYR A 8 8.02 -3.22 12.38
C TYR A 8 7.83 -4.54 13.11
N GLU A 9 8.48 -4.73 14.26
CA GLU A 9 8.38 -5.98 15.02
C GLU A 9 6.98 -6.19 15.62
N GLU A 10 6.29 -5.12 16.02
CA GLU A 10 4.90 -5.19 16.50
C GLU A 10 3.96 -5.59 15.36
N ILE A 11 4.12 -4.97 14.18
CA ILE A 11 3.35 -5.31 12.97
C ILE A 11 3.60 -6.78 12.58
N ARG A 12 4.85 -7.23 12.63
CA ARG A 12 5.25 -8.62 12.35
C ARG A 12 4.64 -9.59 13.36
N SER A 13 4.67 -9.25 14.64
CA SER A 13 4.10 -10.06 15.73
C SER A 13 2.57 -10.17 15.63
N ALA A 14 1.91 -9.16 15.05
CA ALA A 14 0.49 -9.20 14.72
C ALA A 14 0.17 -10.04 13.45
N GLY A 15 1.16 -10.72 12.87
CA GLY A 15 0.98 -11.60 11.71
C GLY A 15 0.91 -10.88 10.37
N ALA A 16 1.34 -9.62 10.29
CA ALA A 16 1.39 -8.83 9.07
C ALA A 16 2.83 -8.62 8.57
N SER A 17 2.95 -8.23 7.30
CA SER A 17 4.22 -7.80 6.72
C SER A 17 4.04 -6.44 6.08
N VAL A 18 5.11 -5.65 6.05
CA VAL A 18 5.10 -4.29 5.48
C VAL A 18 5.80 -4.30 4.14
N ALA A 19 5.27 -3.56 3.17
CA ALA A 19 5.97 -3.19 1.95
C ALA A 19 5.59 -1.74 1.60
N VAL A 20 6.54 -0.97 1.12
CA VAL A 20 6.32 0.40 0.64
C VAL A 20 6.25 0.38 -0.87
N VAL A 21 5.38 1.18 -1.49
CA VAL A 21 5.36 1.37 -2.95
C VAL A 21 5.90 2.77 -3.27
N SER A 22 6.85 2.87 -4.20
CA SER A 22 7.36 4.14 -4.73
C SER A 22 7.40 4.13 -6.26
N VAL A 23 7.30 5.29 -6.90
CA VAL A 23 7.51 5.44 -8.36
C VAL A 23 8.98 5.56 -8.75
N ASP A 24 9.87 5.58 -7.75
CA ASP A 24 11.31 5.69 -7.96
C ASP A 24 11.89 4.42 -8.61
N PRO A 25 12.99 4.54 -9.36
CA PRO A 25 13.76 3.39 -9.86
C PRO A 25 14.36 2.53 -8.73
N PRO A 26 14.57 1.21 -8.97
CA PRO A 26 15.12 0.27 -7.99
C PRO A 26 16.41 0.73 -7.30
N GLU A 27 17.34 1.36 -8.03
CA GLU A 27 18.63 1.79 -7.49
C GLU A 27 18.46 2.87 -6.42
N LYS A 28 17.54 3.82 -6.67
CA LYS A 28 17.22 4.90 -5.73
C LYS A 28 16.47 4.35 -4.53
N SER A 29 15.49 3.48 -4.75
CA SER A 29 14.72 2.84 -3.68
C SER A 29 15.62 1.97 -2.78
N GLU A 30 16.54 1.21 -3.33
CA GLU A 30 17.46 0.38 -2.54
C GLU A 30 18.45 1.24 -1.74
N THR A 31 18.98 2.31 -2.33
CA THR A 31 19.81 3.29 -1.61
C THR A 31 19.06 3.88 -0.43
N LEU A 32 17.79 4.28 -0.63
CA LEU A 32 16.94 4.81 0.43
C LEU A 32 16.65 3.76 1.52
N ARG A 33 16.32 2.53 1.11
CA ARG A 33 16.05 1.41 2.03
C ARG A 33 17.24 1.14 2.95
N ARG A 34 18.46 1.09 2.38
CA ARG A 34 19.72 0.93 3.14
C ARG A 34 19.98 2.12 4.05
N LYS A 35 19.86 3.34 3.53
CA LYS A 35 20.09 4.58 4.30
C LYS A 35 19.18 4.67 5.53
N LEU A 36 17.91 4.29 5.39
CA LEU A 36 16.94 4.31 6.48
C LEU A 36 16.93 3.02 7.31
N ARG A 37 17.75 2.02 6.95
CA ARG A 37 17.80 0.69 7.57
C ARG A 37 16.40 0.06 7.67
N LEU A 38 15.63 0.13 6.59
CA LEU A 38 14.27 -0.42 6.58
C LEU A 38 14.32 -1.95 6.55
N PRO A 39 13.63 -2.64 7.47
CA PRO A 39 13.57 -4.10 7.54
C PRO A 39 12.56 -4.70 6.54
N PHE A 40 11.90 -3.86 5.75
CA PHE A 40 10.91 -4.22 4.75
C PHE A 40 11.29 -3.68 3.36
N PRO A 41 10.76 -4.29 2.28
CA PRO A 41 11.07 -3.89 0.92
C PRO A 41 10.39 -2.58 0.50
N ILE A 42 10.98 -1.94 -0.51
CA ILE A 42 10.35 -0.89 -1.31
C ILE A 42 10.09 -1.48 -2.70
N LEU A 43 8.82 -1.60 -3.08
CA LEU A 43 8.35 -2.01 -4.39
C LEU A 43 8.34 -0.81 -5.32
N CYS A 44 8.87 -0.99 -6.53
CA CYS A 44 9.06 0.10 -7.50
C CYS A 44 7.95 0.04 -8.57
N ASP A 45 7.04 1.01 -8.56
CA ASP A 45 6.00 1.26 -9.55
C ASP A 45 6.46 2.33 -10.55
N THR A 46 7.57 2.07 -11.24
CA THR A 46 8.21 3.02 -12.17
C THR A 46 7.27 3.47 -13.30
N GLU A 47 6.38 2.56 -13.72
CA GLU A 47 5.35 2.81 -14.73
C GLU A 47 4.05 3.43 -14.17
N ARG A 48 3.97 3.66 -12.85
CA ARG A 48 2.81 4.26 -12.17
C ARG A 48 1.52 3.46 -12.36
N ARG A 49 1.61 2.16 -12.63
CA ARG A 49 0.45 1.30 -12.88
C ARG A 49 -0.31 1.04 -11.58
N VAL A 50 0.41 0.68 -10.52
CA VAL A 50 -0.19 0.36 -9.22
C VAL A 50 -0.90 1.60 -8.67
N ILE A 51 -0.24 2.76 -8.66
CA ILE A 51 -0.84 3.97 -8.08
C ILE A 51 -2.04 4.48 -8.90
N GLN A 52 -2.13 4.16 -10.19
CA GLN A 52 -3.29 4.43 -11.03
C GLN A 52 -4.41 3.42 -10.81
N ASP A 53 -4.10 2.13 -10.71
CA ASP A 53 -5.07 1.06 -10.46
C ASP A 53 -5.74 1.21 -9.08
N TRP A 54 -5.02 1.78 -8.11
CA TRP A 54 -5.52 2.03 -6.76
C TRP A 54 -6.11 3.44 -6.57
N ASP A 55 -6.26 4.23 -7.65
CA ASP A 55 -6.84 5.59 -7.66
C ASP A 55 -6.15 6.59 -6.69
N ILE A 56 -4.85 6.40 -6.48
CA ILE A 56 -4.01 7.27 -5.63
C ILE A 56 -3.00 8.09 -6.43
N TYR A 57 -3.06 8.10 -7.76
CA TYR A 57 -2.17 8.91 -8.58
C TYR A 57 -2.41 10.42 -8.39
N ASN A 58 -1.33 11.19 -8.17
CA ASN A 58 -1.33 12.63 -8.07
C ASN A 58 -0.41 13.25 -9.14
N PRO A 59 -0.94 13.65 -10.31
CA PRO A 59 -0.14 14.20 -11.40
C PRO A 59 0.47 15.58 -11.07
N ARG A 60 -0.13 16.31 -10.11
CA ARG A 60 0.29 17.68 -9.77
C ARG A 60 1.51 17.74 -8.87
N GLU A 61 1.89 16.61 -8.27
CA GLU A 61 2.99 16.55 -7.31
C GLU A 61 4.18 15.80 -7.91
N LYS A 62 5.33 16.48 -7.97
CA LYS A 62 6.63 15.92 -8.40
C LYS A 62 6.57 15.12 -9.73
N GLY A 63 5.77 15.57 -10.69
CA GLY A 63 5.64 14.90 -11.99
C GLY A 63 4.88 13.57 -11.94
N GLY A 64 4.02 13.38 -10.93
CA GLY A 64 3.14 12.21 -10.84
C GLY A 64 3.62 11.18 -9.83
N ILE A 65 3.18 11.32 -8.57
CA ILE A 65 3.47 10.37 -7.49
C ILE A 65 2.17 9.90 -6.82
N ALA A 66 2.25 8.94 -5.91
CA ALA A 66 1.11 8.55 -5.10
C ALA A 66 0.73 9.66 -4.10
N LYS A 67 -0.58 9.87 -3.90
CA LYS A 67 -1.10 10.47 -2.67
C LYS A 67 -0.64 9.60 -1.48
N PRO A 68 -0.36 10.18 -0.30
CA PRO A 68 -0.09 9.40 0.90
C PRO A 68 -1.23 8.41 1.16
N ALA A 69 -0.93 7.13 1.22
CA ALA A 69 -1.93 6.10 1.42
C ALA A 69 -1.37 4.89 2.18
N VAL A 70 -2.26 4.20 2.89
CA VAL A 70 -1.98 2.96 3.62
C VAL A 70 -3.11 1.98 3.36
N PHE A 71 -2.77 0.75 3.02
CA PHE A 71 -3.73 -0.33 2.80
C PHE A 71 -3.36 -1.54 3.65
N ILE A 72 -4.33 -2.15 4.32
CA ILE A 72 -4.18 -3.47 4.95
C ILE A 72 -4.92 -4.47 4.08
N ILE A 73 -4.18 -5.43 3.53
CA ILE A 73 -4.69 -6.43 2.61
C ILE A 73 -4.66 -7.78 3.34
N GLY A 74 -5.81 -8.44 3.41
CA GLY A 74 -5.93 -9.78 3.97
C GLY A 74 -5.25 -10.84 3.10
N ARG A 75 -4.98 -12.01 3.66
CA ARG A 75 -4.40 -13.16 2.92
C ARG A 75 -5.27 -13.63 1.75
N ASP A 76 -6.57 -13.34 1.82
CA ASP A 76 -7.57 -13.56 0.77
C ASP A 76 -7.57 -12.46 -0.32
N ARG A 77 -6.58 -11.56 -0.30
CA ARG A 77 -6.44 -10.39 -1.20
C ARG A 77 -7.57 -9.37 -1.06
N VAL A 78 -8.30 -9.39 0.05
CA VAL A 78 -9.36 -8.41 0.35
C VAL A 78 -8.78 -7.25 1.14
N VAL A 79 -9.04 -6.02 0.70
CA VAL A 79 -8.70 -4.81 1.45
C VAL A 79 -9.55 -4.75 2.73
N ARG A 80 -8.90 -4.82 3.89
CA ARG A 80 -9.53 -4.73 5.22
C ARG A 80 -9.51 -3.31 5.78
N PHE A 81 -8.55 -2.51 5.35
CA PHE A 81 -8.42 -1.10 5.71
C PHE A 81 -7.77 -0.32 4.56
N SER A 82 -8.21 0.92 4.36
CA SER A 82 -7.60 1.87 3.43
C SER A 82 -7.67 3.27 4.01
N SER A 83 -6.55 3.98 4.02
CA SER A 83 -6.48 5.43 4.20
C SER A 83 -5.84 6.04 2.97
N VAL A 84 -6.47 7.04 2.38
CA VAL A 84 -5.91 7.84 1.29
C VAL A 84 -5.99 9.29 1.73
N ASP A 85 -4.87 9.80 2.20
CA ASP A 85 -4.84 11.03 2.98
C ASP A 85 -4.48 12.23 2.10
N ARG A 86 -4.93 13.41 2.53
CA ARG A 86 -4.23 14.67 2.22
C ARG A 86 -3.07 14.77 3.20
N ILE A 87 -1.94 15.37 2.80
CA ILE A 87 -0.63 15.34 3.49
C ILE A 87 -0.68 15.55 5.04
N ALA A 88 -1.69 16.22 5.59
CA ALA A 88 -1.87 16.52 7.01
C ALA A 88 -2.52 15.43 7.89
N THR A 89 -3.12 14.37 7.33
CA THR A 89 -3.90 13.37 8.09
C THR A 89 -3.35 11.95 7.97
N ARG A 90 -2.03 11.78 7.97
CA ARG A 90 -1.42 10.45 7.91
C ARG A 90 -1.79 9.62 9.14
N VAL A 91 -2.29 8.40 8.89
CA VAL A 91 -2.51 7.42 9.95
C VAL A 91 -1.15 7.00 10.55
N PRO A 92 -0.93 7.18 11.87
CA PRO A 92 0.31 6.77 12.50
C PRO A 92 0.43 5.25 12.53
N PRO A 93 1.65 4.67 12.46
CA PRO A 93 1.83 3.21 12.49
C PRO A 93 1.29 2.55 13.76
N SER A 94 1.29 3.25 14.90
CA SER A 94 0.68 2.76 16.14
C SER A 94 -0.81 2.45 15.99
N GLU A 95 -1.53 3.25 15.20
CA GLU A 95 -2.93 3.00 14.86
C GLU A 95 -3.06 1.76 13.97
N ILE A 96 -2.12 1.54 13.05
CA ILE A 96 -2.08 0.33 12.22
C ILE A 96 -1.87 -0.92 13.07
N VAL A 97 -0.95 -0.87 14.05
CA VAL A 97 -0.73 -1.96 15.01
C VAL A 97 -2.02 -2.25 15.79
N ARG A 98 -2.72 -1.22 16.26
CA ARG A 98 -4.01 -1.37 16.96
C ARG A 98 -5.09 -2.03 16.09
N ILE A 99 -5.20 -1.61 14.83
CA ILE A 99 -6.15 -2.18 13.86
C ILE A 99 -5.81 -3.65 13.61
N LEU A 100 -4.53 -4.00 13.47
CA LEU A 100 -4.10 -5.39 13.27
C LEU A 100 -4.40 -6.27 14.50
N GLY A 101 -4.15 -5.76 15.71
CA GLY A 101 -4.45 -6.46 16.95
C GLY A 101 -5.95 -6.73 17.16
N THR A 102 -6.81 -5.79 16.75
CA THR A 102 -8.27 -5.94 16.86
C THR A 102 -8.82 -6.90 15.82
N ASN A 103 -8.26 -6.90 14.60
CA ASN A 103 -8.69 -7.77 13.50
C ASN A 103 -8.16 -9.21 13.60
N ALA A 104 -7.23 -9.51 14.50
CA ALA A 104 -6.80 -10.89 14.80
C ALA A 104 -7.98 -11.79 15.25
N GLY A 105 -9.13 -11.21 15.62
CA GLY A 105 -10.39 -11.91 15.90
C GLY A 105 -11.63 -11.41 15.14
N ALA A 106 -11.53 -10.51 14.15
CA ALA A 106 -12.71 -9.86 13.57
C ALA A 106 -13.11 -10.36 12.16
N GLN A 107 -14.39 -10.73 12.05
CA GLN A 107 -15.13 -11.18 10.87
C GLN A 107 -15.00 -10.27 9.63
N PRO A 108 -15.27 -10.79 8.42
CA PRO A 108 -15.12 -10.05 7.18
C PRO A 108 -15.92 -8.75 7.16
N VAL A 109 -15.21 -7.64 6.92
CA VAL A 109 -15.76 -6.30 6.74
C VAL A 109 -16.87 -6.36 5.68
N ARG A 110 -18.03 -5.74 5.99
CA ARG A 110 -19.19 -5.64 5.08
C ARG A 110 -18.71 -5.17 3.70
N ARG A 111 -18.89 -6.03 2.69
CA ARG A 111 -18.51 -5.75 1.30
C ARG A 111 -19.21 -4.47 0.84
N LYS A 112 -18.47 -3.38 0.66
CA LYS A 112 -18.94 -2.31 -0.24
C LYS A 112 -18.90 -2.92 -1.63
N VAL A 113 -20.03 -2.94 -2.31
CA VAL A 113 -20.11 -3.38 -3.71
C VAL A 113 -19.26 -2.40 -4.52
N CYS A 114 -18.01 -2.78 -4.81
CA CYS A 114 -17.27 -2.15 -5.89
C CYS A 114 -17.94 -2.61 -7.18
N ILE A 115 -18.64 -1.70 -7.85
CA ILE A 115 -19.05 -1.91 -9.23
C ILE A 115 -17.84 -1.51 -10.08
N PRO A 116 -17.07 -2.47 -10.62
CA PRO A 116 -15.94 -2.15 -11.48
C PRO A 116 -16.43 -1.31 -12.66
N ARG A 117 -15.69 -0.27 -13.00
CA ARG A 117 -15.94 0.53 -14.21
C ARG A 117 -15.56 -0.33 -15.42
N ALA A 118 -16.15 -0.05 -16.59
CA ALA A 118 -15.87 -0.81 -17.82
C ALA A 118 -14.35 -0.92 -18.13
N ASN A 119 -13.57 0.10 -17.77
CA ASN A 119 -12.12 0.10 -17.94
C ASN A 119 -11.38 -0.91 -17.04
N ASP A 120 -11.95 -1.28 -15.88
CA ASP A 120 -11.37 -2.28 -14.98
C ASP A 120 -11.42 -3.68 -15.60
N PHE A 121 -12.46 -3.99 -16.38
CA PHE A 121 -12.56 -5.23 -17.16
C PHE A 121 -11.52 -5.29 -18.29
N VAL A 122 -11.30 -4.18 -19.00
CA VAL A 122 -10.28 -4.11 -20.06
C VAL A 122 -8.87 -4.29 -19.49
N ARG A 123 -8.60 -3.73 -18.29
CA ARG A 123 -7.33 -3.89 -17.59
C ARG A 123 -7.08 -5.33 -17.13
N ALA A 124 -8.09 -5.99 -16.55
CA ALA A 124 -7.99 -7.39 -16.12
C ALA A 124 -7.72 -8.38 -17.27
N ILE A 125 -8.26 -8.11 -18.46
CA ILE A 125 -8.05 -8.96 -19.65
C ILE A 125 -6.64 -8.77 -20.24
N ARG A 126 -6.02 -7.59 -20.06
CA ARG A 126 -4.68 -7.30 -20.59
C ARG A 126 -3.55 -7.92 -19.76
N SER A 127 -3.72 -8.12 -18.46
CA SER A 127 -2.70 -8.78 -17.62
C SER A 127 -2.59 -10.28 -17.88
N LYS A 128 -3.68 -10.96 -18.27
CA LYS A 128 -3.70 -12.39 -18.60
C LYS A 128 -3.06 -12.78 -19.94
N ARG A 129 -2.69 -11.83 -20.81
CA ARG A 129 -2.06 -12.12 -22.11
C ARG A 129 -0.54 -11.91 -22.14
N ARG A 130 0.07 -11.70 -20.98
CA ARG A 130 1.52 -11.58 -20.82
C ARG A 130 2.02 -12.66 -19.84
N GLU A 131 1.77 -13.91 -20.21
CA GLU A 131 2.49 -15.09 -19.73
C GLU A 131 3.08 -15.79 -20.95
#